data_AF-A0A940PDR1-F1
#
_entry.id   AF-A0A940PDR1-F1
#
_cell.length_a   1.000
_cell.length_b   1.000
_cell.length_c   1.000
_cell.angle_alpha   90.00
_cell.angle_beta   90.00
_cell.angle_gamma   90.00
#
_symmetry.space_group_name_H-M   'P 1'
#
loop_
_entity.id
_entity.type
_entity.pdbx_description
1 polymer ?
#
loop_
_entity_poly.entity_id
_entity_poly.type
_entity_poly.pdbx_seq_one_letter_code
_entity_poly.pdbx_strand_id
1 'polypeptide(L)'
;MATTHFKNLNIVVNQQEYLNQDTYVTLAISGGFCTKEIYLVDDKKRVLINQASSLVLGVMVKKKFKEVTGKRLRVTVNKNSLSFTLKTKPKKFDDYISQLLKVIYSEAILDEELFEYAKKKVQIDFGKRYGEAKLKSYYTMLEFSEQNKQFKFAGLAEDIKDITYAQLLNFKENMVQLENSSLFVNGYIENESENIVQFIEKNSKETNSIQIVIPEYDPYLEMDSHLFKFDTVDFEMGCIRLNFIGSTITLEERYLLLNFIGVMLFGKDIELSMDVFDTNITYIKAPLKEYKFEIEKILLSADIEKLKTKLLSMHNYTLVNKPYVFNNLFSNLTMNHVDYTAYLSLLIDCDKDSIATLYRKSNIKITEAHELLREREWSANV
;
A
#
# COMPACT_ATOMS: atom_id res chain seq x y z
N MET A 1 -8.31 -16.85 -11.63
CA MET A 1 -9.15 -15.73 -11.16
C MET A 1 -9.93 -15.21 -12.35
N ALA A 2 -11.20 -14.82 -12.17
CA ALA A 2 -11.96 -14.17 -13.22
C ALA A 2 -12.02 -12.67 -12.90
N THR A 3 -11.62 -11.83 -13.85
CA THR A 3 -11.72 -10.37 -13.74
C THR A 3 -12.89 -9.94 -14.61
N THR A 4 -13.91 -9.35 -13.99
CA THR A 4 -15.01 -8.73 -14.73
C THR A 4 -14.87 -7.22 -14.58
N HIS A 5 -14.48 -6.55 -15.66
CA HIS A 5 -14.42 -5.10 -15.68
C HIS A 5 -15.83 -4.53 -15.88
N PHE A 6 -16.40 -3.97 -14.82
CA PHE A 6 -17.48 -3.00 -14.96
C PHE A 6 -16.82 -1.67 -15.34
N LYS A 7 -17.36 -0.96 -16.34
CA LYS A 7 -16.71 0.20 -16.99
C LYS A 7 -16.13 1.26 -16.04
N ASN A 8 -16.59 1.34 -14.80
CA ASN A 8 -16.25 2.42 -13.87
C ASN A 8 -15.77 1.95 -12.48
N LEU A 9 -15.78 0.66 -12.15
CA LEU A 9 -15.21 0.12 -10.90
C LEU A 9 -14.58 -1.23 -11.23
N ASN A 10 -13.29 -1.38 -10.97
CA ASN A 10 -12.60 -2.64 -11.21
C ASN A 10 -13.00 -3.69 -10.16
N ILE A 11 -13.63 -4.79 -10.58
CA ILE A 11 -14.05 -5.87 -9.67
C ILE A 11 -13.27 -7.15 -9.98
N VAL A 12 -12.57 -7.64 -8.96
CA VAL A 12 -11.79 -8.88 -9.03
C VAL A 12 -12.39 -9.90 -8.07
N VAL A 13 -12.77 -11.06 -8.61
CA VAL A 13 -13.36 -12.15 -7.81
C VAL A 13 -12.44 -13.36 -7.81
N ASN A 14 -11.94 -13.69 -6.62
CA ASN A 14 -11.27 -14.94 -6.33
C ASN A 14 -12.25 -15.90 -5.63
N GLN A 15 -12.77 -16.85 -6.39
CA GLN A 15 -13.64 -17.90 -5.87
C GLN A 15 -12.81 -18.84 -4.99
N GLN A 16 -12.98 -18.73 -3.68
CA GLN A 16 -12.27 -19.52 -2.68
C GLN A 16 -13.29 -20.04 -1.66
N GLU A 17 -13.31 -21.35 -1.44
CA GLU A 17 -14.10 -21.93 -0.36
C GLU A 17 -13.33 -21.82 0.95
N TYR A 18 -13.92 -21.11 1.91
CA TYR A 18 -13.45 -21.04 3.29
C TYR A 18 -14.32 -21.95 4.16
N LEU A 19 -13.73 -22.56 5.19
CA LEU A 19 -14.40 -23.53 6.09
C LEU A 19 -15.76 -23.04 6.65
N ASN A 20 -15.91 -21.73 6.86
CA ASN A 20 -17.13 -21.14 7.40
C ASN A 20 -18.00 -20.46 6.34
N GLN A 21 -17.73 -20.65 5.04
CA GLN A 21 -18.35 -19.89 3.95
C GLN A 21 -18.23 -18.37 4.17
N ASP A 22 -17.05 -17.95 4.63
CA ASP A 22 -16.75 -16.54 4.81
C ASP A 22 -16.34 -15.93 3.47
N THR A 23 -16.80 -14.71 3.21
CA THR A 23 -16.37 -13.90 2.06
C THR A 23 -15.64 -12.67 2.58
N TYR A 24 -14.40 -12.49 2.15
CA TYR A 24 -13.57 -11.35 2.51
C TYR A 24 -13.55 -10.36 1.36
N VAL A 25 -13.94 -9.13 1.64
CA VAL A 25 -14.12 -8.10 0.62
C VAL A 25 -13.27 -6.90 0.97
N THR A 26 -12.48 -6.40 0.03
CA THR A 26 -11.72 -5.16 0.18
C THR A 26 -12.06 -4.20 -0.94
N LEU A 27 -12.55 -3.02 -0.58
CA LEU A 27 -12.61 -1.90 -1.51
C LEU A 27 -11.38 -1.04 -1.26
N ALA A 28 -10.54 -0.87 -2.27
CA ALA A 28 -9.37 0.00 -2.22
C ALA A 28 -9.56 1.19 -3.14
N ILE A 29 -9.00 2.32 -2.72
CA ILE A 29 -8.97 3.58 -3.45
C ILE A 29 -7.50 4.00 -3.56
N SER A 30 -7.05 4.41 -4.75
CA SER A 30 -5.71 4.96 -4.90
C SER A 30 -5.64 6.35 -4.25
N GLY A 31 -4.55 6.67 -3.57
CA GLY A 31 -4.39 7.90 -2.79
C GLY A 31 -4.15 7.64 -1.32
N GLY A 32 -2.88 7.44 -0.96
CA GLY A 32 -2.45 7.20 0.41
C GLY A 32 -1.80 8.44 1.04
N PHE A 33 -1.08 8.24 2.14
CA PHE A 33 -0.44 9.35 2.87
C PHE A 33 0.84 9.88 2.21
N CYS A 34 1.34 9.26 1.14
CA CYS A 34 2.45 9.79 0.33
C CYS A 34 1.97 10.53 -0.93
N THR A 35 0.65 10.58 -1.19
CA THR A 35 0.10 11.29 -2.35
C THR A 35 -0.08 12.77 -2.02
N LYS A 36 0.79 13.63 -2.56
CA LYS A 36 0.81 15.08 -2.29
C LYS A 36 0.25 15.93 -3.42
N GLU A 37 0.39 15.48 -4.66
CA GLU A 37 -0.03 16.23 -5.84
C GLU A 37 -0.51 15.25 -6.91
N ILE A 38 -1.58 15.64 -7.58
CA ILE A 38 -2.13 14.94 -8.74
C ILE A 38 -2.31 15.89 -9.91
N TYR A 39 -2.34 15.32 -11.10
CA TYR A 39 -2.69 15.98 -12.33
C TYR A 39 -4.01 15.40 -12.84
N LEU A 40 -5.01 16.26 -12.95
CA LEU A 40 -6.27 15.96 -13.62
C LEU A 40 -6.04 16.13 -15.11
N VAL A 41 -5.97 15.02 -15.84
CA VAL A 41 -5.54 14.99 -17.26
C VAL A 41 -6.49 15.79 -18.14
N ASP A 42 -7.80 15.59 -17.95
CA ASP A 42 -8.83 16.21 -18.79
C ASP A 42 -8.96 17.71 -18.51
N ASP A 43 -8.89 18.10 -17.23
CA ASP A 43 -8.89 19.50 -16.79
C ASP A 43 -7.54 20.21 -16.99
N LYS A 44 -6.48 19.46 -17.31
CA LYS A 44 -5.10 19.93 -17.40
C LYS A 44 -4.64 20.72 -16.18
N LYS A 45 -5.02 20.25 -15.00
CA LYS A 45 -4.86 20.98 -13.74
C LYS A 45 -4.10 20.15 -12.70
N ARG A 46 -3.17 20.80 -12.01
CA ARG A 46 -2.51 20.27 -10.81
C ARG A 46 -3.35 20.56 -9.57
N VAL A 47 -3.50 19.57 -8.71
CA VAL A 47 -4.24 19.67 -7.45
C VAL A 47 -3.37 19.13 -6.32
N LEU A 48 -3.21 19.95 -5.28
CA LEU A 48 -2.54 19.54 -4.05
C LEU A 48 -3.48 18.73 -3.18
N ILE A 49 -2.94 17.65 -2.60
CA ILE A 49 -3.64 16.73 -1.73
C ILE A 49 -2.97 16.79 -0.35
N ASN A 50 -3.77 17.04 0.68
CA ASN A 50 -3.29 16.94 2.05
C ASN A 50 -3.10 15.46 2.42
N GLN A 51 -1.91 15.10 2.92
CA GLN A 51 -1.52 13.70 3.16
C GLN A 51 -2.36 13.01 4.24
N ALA A 52 -2.99 13.77 5.14
CA ALA A 52 -3.85 13.23 6.19
C ALA A 52 -5.27 12.90 5.70
N SER A 53 -5.66 13.29 4.49
CA SER A 53 -7.03 13.16 3.99
C SER A 53 -7.51 11.70 3.96
N SER A 54 -6.65 10.78 3.52
CA SER A 54 -6.96 9.34 3.48
C SER A 54 -7.12 8.74 4.89
N LEU A 55 -6.32 9.19 5.86
CA LEU A 55 -6.43 8.81 7.27
C LEU A 55 -7.77 9.28 7.87
N VAL A 56 -8.12 10.55 7.65
CA VAL A 56 -9.37 11.15 8.16
C VAL A 56 -10.58 10.49 7.52
N LEU A 57 -10.63 10.38 6.19
CA LEU A 57 -11.71 9.71 5.47
C LEU A 57 -11.88 8.26 5.95
N GLY A 58 -10.76 7.55 6.15
CA GLY A 58 -10.77 6.19 6.68
C GLY A 58 -11.51 6.07 8.02
N VAL A 59 -11.30 7.02 8.93
CA VAL A 59 -11.99 7.06 10.23
C VAL A 59 -13.47 7.42 10.07
N MET A 60 -13.81 8.37 9.19
CA MET A 60 -15.20 8.77 8.92
C MET A 60 -16.02 7.61 8.38
N VAL A 61 -15.53 6.94 7.33
CA VAL A 61 -16.19 5.79 6.69
C VAL A 61 -16.35 4.65 7.70
N LYS A 62 -15.31 4.35 8.49
CA LYS A 62 -15.39 3.31 9.53
C LYS A 62 -16.49 3.57 10.55
N LYS A 63 -16.66 4.82 10.98
CA LYS A 63 -17.70 5.22 11.94
C LYS A 63 -19.08 5.15 11.29
N LYS A 64 -19.27 5.81 10.16
CA LYS A 64 -20.56 5.87 9.45
C LYS A 64 -21.05 4.48 9.03
N PHE A 65 -20.16 3.65 8.51
CA PHE A 65 -20.48 2.27 8.13
C PHE A 65 -20.95 1.44 9.33
N LYS A 66 -20.32 1.61 10.50
CA LYS A 66 -20.74 0.94 11.74
C LYS A 66 -22.11 1.44 12.21
N GLU A 67 -22.39 2.74 12.09
CA GLU A 67 -23.68 3.32 12.46
C GLU A 67 -24.82 2.75 11.60
N VAL A 68 -24.62 2.61 10.28
CA VAL A 68 -25.68 2.14 9.37
C VAL A 68 -25.83 0.61 9.31
N THR A 69 -24.76 -0.16 9.56
CA THR A 69 -24.79 -1.64 9.43
C THR A 69 -24.61 -2.41 10.74
N GLY A 70 -24.14 -1.76 11.80
CA GLY A 70 -23.68 -2.42 13.03
C GLY A 70 -22.40 -3.26 12.86
N LYS A 71 -21.78 -3.30 11.67
CA LYS A 71 -20.60 -4.12 11.38
C LYS A 71 -19.30 -3.37 11.60
N ARG A 72 -18.24 -4.14 11.86
CA ARG A 72 -16.88 -3.61 11.97
C ARG A 72 -16.23 -3.61 10.59
N LEU A 73 -15.67 -2.47 10.23
CA LEU A 73 -14.84 -2.29 9.05
C LEU A 73 -13.37 -2.20 9.48
N ARG A 74 -12.50 -3.00 8.86
CA ARG A 74 -11.05 -2.79 8.97
C ARG A 74 -10.66 -1.75 7.93
N VAL A 75 -9.89 -0.76 8.37
CA VAL A 75 -9.38 0.29 7.50
C VAL A 75 -7.86 0.24 7.56
N THR A 76 -7.23 0.24 6.40
CA THR A 76 -5.78 0.30 6.25
C THR A 76 -5.47 1.48 5.34
N VAL A 77 -4.54 2.34 5.77
CA VAL A 77 -4.00 3.41 4.95
C VAL A 77 -2.53 3.13 4.76
N ASN A 78 -2.14 2.91 3.52
CA ASN A 78 -0.75 2.71 3.12
C ASN A 78 -0.23 3.99 2.44
N LYS A 79 1.02 3.97 2.00
CA LYS A 79 1.66 5.08 1.30
C LYS A 79 0.85 5.59 0.09
N ASN A 80 0.24 4.69 -0.69
CA ASN A 80 -0.45 5.04 -1.95
C ASN A 80 -1.92 4.58 -2.00
N SER A 81 -2.46 4.01 -0.93
CA SER A 81 -3.82 3.44 -0.97
C SER A 81 -4.57 3.55 0.35
N LEU A 82 -5.89 3.64 0.24
CA LEU A 82 -6.86 3.55 1.33
C LEU A 82 -7.75 2.34 1.08
N SER A 83 -7.73 1.37 2.01
CA SER A 83 -8.43 0.10 1.87
C SER A 83 -9.44 -0.13 2.99
N PHE A 84 -10.63 -0.57 2.62
CA PHE A 84 -11.75 -0.91 3.49
C PHE A 84 -12.05 -2.41 3.37
N THR A 85 -11.70 -3.18 4.41
CA THR A 85 -11.89 -4.62 4.41
C THR A 85 -13.01 -5.06 5.34
N LEU A 86 -13.94 -5.83 4.80
CA LEU A 86 -15.08 -6.44 5.47
C LEU A 86 -14.98 -7.97 5.39
N LYS A 87 -15.48 -8.65 6.42
CA LYS A 87 -15.85 -10.06 6.35
C LYS A 87 -17.36 -10.18 6.37
N THR A 88 -17.90 -10.89 5.40
CA THR A 88 -19.33 -11.11 5.22
C THR A 88 -19.63 -12.58 4.92
N LYS A 89 -20.90 -12.89 4.70
CA LYS A 89 -21.41 -14.16 4.19
C LYS A 89 -21.99 -13.94 2.79
N PRO A 90 -22.05 -14.96 1.93
CA PRO A 90 -22.59 -14.85 0.57
C PRO A 90 -23.95 -14.12 0.52
N LYS A 91 -24.90 -14.52 1.36
CA LYS A 91 -26.25 -13.92 1.45
C LYS A 91 -26.32 -12.45 1.88
N LYS A 92 -25.26 -11.93 2.51
CA LYS A 92 -25.17 -10.55 3.01
C LYS A 92 -24.10 -9.74 2.29
N PHE A 93 -23.48 -10.32 1.26
CA PHE A 93 -22.45 -9.69 0.47
C PHE A 93 -22.99 -8.43 -0.20
N ASP A 94 -24.02 -8.58 -1.03
CA ASP A 94 -24.54 -7.50 -1.86
C ASP A 94 -25.09 -6.34 -1.00
N ASP A 95 -25.85 -6.66 0.06
CA ASP A 95 -26.33 -5.70 1.07
C ASP A 95 -25.19 -4.84 1.64
N TYR A 96 -24.16 -5.46 2.23
CA TYR A 96 -23.13 -4.72 2.94
C TYR A 96 -22.18 -3.97 2.00
N ILE A 97 -21.90 -4.51 0.82
CA ILE A 97 -21.04 -3.81 -0.13
C ILE A 97 -21.78 -2.64 -0.78
N SER A 98 -23.07 -2.78 -1.13
CA SER A 98 -23.89 -1.64 -1.57
C SER A 98 -23.93 -0.54 -0.50
N GLN A 99 -24.05 -0.90 0.78
CA GLN A 99 -23.99 0.09 1.87
C GLN A 99 -22.61 0.73 2.01
N LEU A 100 -21.52 -0.03 1.86
CA LEU A 100 -20.17 0.51 1.88
C LEU A 100 -19.94 1.52 0.76
N LEU A 101 -20.35 1.19 -0.47
CA LEU A 101 -20.28 2.08 -1.63
C LEU A 101 -21.11 3.35 -1.39
N LYS A 102 -22.34 3.23 -0.88
CA LYS A 102 -23.17 4.38 -0.49
C LYS A 102 -22.48 5.26 0.54
N VAL A 103 -21.90 4.67 1.59
CA VAL A 103 -21.19 5.44 2.62
C VAL A 103 -19.97 6.18 2.04
N ILE A 104 -19.22 5.57 1.14
CA ILE A 104 -17.98 6.18 0.61
C ILE A 104 -18.28 7.25 -0.41
N TYR A 105 -19.20 7.00 -1.35
CA TYR A 105 -19.40 7.87 -2.52
C TYR A 105 -20.60 8.81 -2.40
N SER A 106 -21.41 8.72 -1.34
CA SER A 106 -22.48 9.70 -1.13
C SER A 106 -21.99 10.97 -0.45
N GLU A 107 -22.71 12.07 -0.70
CA GLU A 107 -22.55 13.34 0.02
C GLU A 107 -22.77 13.20 1.53
N ALA A 108 -23.46 12.15 2.00
CA ALA A 108 -23.75 11.95 3.43
C ALA A 108 -22.50 11.63 4.28
N ILE A 109 -21.34 11.37 3.65
CA ILE A 109 -20.06 11.29 4.35
C ILE A 109 -19.44 12.65 4.59
N LEU A 110 -19.84 13.68 3.83
CA LEU A 110 -19.37 15.05 3.92
C LEU A 110 -20.16 15.80 5.00
N ASP A 111 -19.89 15.39 6.24
CA ASP A 111 -20.47 15.93 7.47
C ASP A 111 -19.33 16.55 8.30
N GLU A 112 -19.46 17.84 8.62
CA GLU A 112 -18.44 18.60 9.36
C GLU A 112 -18.23 18.09 10.79
N GLU A 113 -19.29 17.65 11.48
CA GLU A 113 -19.16 17.08 12.83
C GLU A 113 -18.42 15.73 12.78
N LEU A 114 -18.73 14.92 11.76
CA LEU A 114 -18.05 13.66 11.52
C LEU A 114 -16.57 13.88 11.15
N PHE A 115 -16.28 14.94 10.38
CA PHE A 115 -14.92 15.37 10.06
C PHE A 115 -14.16 15.76 11.32
N GLU A 116 -14.70 16.63 12.18
CA GLU A 116 -14.03 17.07 13.41
C GLU A 116 -13.77 15.90 14.36
N TYR A 117 -14.72 14.97 14.49
CA TYR A 117 -14.51 13.72 15.21
C TYR A 117 -13.33 12.92 14.63
N ALA A 118 -13.30 12.73 13.31
CA ALA A 118 -12.29 11.93 12.64
C ALA A 118 -10.90 12.56 12.72
N LYS A 119 -10.81 13.88 12.47
CA LYS A 119 -9.60 14.69 12.66
C LYS A 119 -9.01 14.50 14.05
N LYS A 120 -9.82 14.74 15.09
CA LYS A 120 -9.39 14.58 16.49
C LYS A 120 -8.93 13.15 16.79
N LYS A 121 -9.61 12.15 16.24
CA LYS A 121 -9.23 10.75 16.42
C LYS A 121 -7.90 10.42 15.76
N VAL A 122 -7.66 10.87 14.53
CA VAL A 122 -6.38 10.69 13.82
C VAL A 122 -5.25 11.37 14.61
N GLN A 123 -5.46 12.61 15.07
CA GLN A 123 -4.47 13.33 15.88
C GLN A 123 -4.12 12.60 17.17
N ILE A 124 -5.11 12.09 17.91
CA ILE A 124 -4.89 11.33 19.14
C ILE A 124 -4.15 10.02 18.86
N ASP A 125 -4.60 9.25 17.86
CA ASP A 125 -4.03 7.93 17.56
C ASP A 125 -2.60 8.07 17.00
N PHE A 126 -2.33 9.12 16.21
CA PHE A 126 -0.98 9.46 15.74
C PHE A 126 -0.10 9.96 16.89
N GLY A 127 -0.57 10.90 17.70
CA GLY A 127 0.18 11.48 18.82
C GLY A 127 0.63 10.45 19.87
N LYS A 128 -0.20 9.43 20.14
CA LYS A 128 0.17 8.30 21.03
C LYS A 128 1.40 7.52 20.54
N ARG A 129 1.59 7.45 19.22
CA ARG A 129 2.61 6.62 18.58
C ARG A 129 3.77 7.42 18.04
N TYR A 130 3.63 8.74 17.91
CA TYR A 130 4.63 9.64 17.31
C TYR A 130 6.02 9.50 17.93
N GLY A 131 6.10 9.24 19.24
CA GLY A 131 7.35 9.02 19.97
C GLY A 131 7.92 7.60 19.87
N GLU A 132 7.18 6.62 19.31
CA GLU A 132 7.64 5.24 19.19
C GLU A 132 8.85 5.16 18.25
N ALA A 133 9.98 4.64 18.73
CA ALA A 133 11.21 4.45 17.94
C ALA A 133 10.91 3.72 16.61
N LYS A 134 10.15 2.62 16.68
CA LYS A 134 9.72 1.87 15.49
C LYS A 134 8.97 2.72 14.46
N LEU A 135 8.09 3.61 14.89
CA LEU A 135 7.32 4.47 13.97
C LEU A 135 8.23 5.53 13.34
N LYS A 136 9.06 6.19 14.14
CA LYS A 136 10.03 7.20 13.67
C LYS A 136 11.01 6.60 12.65
N SER A 137 11.55 5.42 12.94
CA SER A 137 12.45 4.72 12.02
C SER A 137 11.76 4.29 10.75
N TYR A 138 10.52 3.79 10.83
CA TYR A 138 9.73 3.46 9.65
C TYR A 138 9.54 4.67 8.73
N TYR A 139 9.13 5.81 9.27
CA TYR A 139 8.96 7.01 8.46
C TYR A 139 10.29 7.59 7.97
N THR A 140 11.39 7.45 8.72
CA THR A 140 12.73 7.80 8.25
C THR A 140 13.13 6.94 7.04
N MET A 141 12.84 5.64 7.06
CA MET A 141 13.05 4.78 5.90
C MET A 141 12.16 5.15 4.72
N LEU A 142 10.91 5.60 4.97
CA LEU A 142 10.04 6.12 3.90
C LEU A 142 10.54 7.43 3.31
N GLU A 143 11.14 8.34 4.08
CA GLU A 143 11.77 9.55 3.54
C GLU A 143 12.94 9.22 2.60
N PHE A 144 13.64 8.12 2.86
CA PHE A 144 14.69 7.60 1.99
C PHE A 144 14.12 6.87 0.78
N SER A 145 13.08 6.04 0.95
CA SER A 145 12.62 5.13 -0.10
C SER A 145 11.56 5.71 -1.02
N GLU A 146 10.85 6.75 -0.59
CA GLU A 146 9.82 7.45 -1.35
C GLU A 146 10.31 8.85 -1.80
N GLN A 147 11.58 8.96 -2.19
CA GLN A 147 12.18 10.23 -2.63
C GLN A 147 11.53 10.78 -3.89
N ASN A 148 11.08 9.92 -4.83
CA ASN A 148 10.37 10.38 -6.03
C ASN A 148 9.09 11.13 -5.67
N LYS A 149 8.45 10.76 -4.55
CA LYS A 149 7.25 11.44 -4.03
C LYS A 149 7.58 12.58 -3.05
N GLN A 150 8.88 12.81 -2.81
CA GLN A 150 9.40 13.75 -1.82
C GLN A 150 8.70 13.62 -0.47
N PHE A 151 8.42 12.39 -0.03
CA PHE A 151 7.77 12.17 1.24
C PHE A 151 8.62 12.74 2.39
N LYS A 152 7.96 13.42 3.34
CA LYS A 152 8.58 13.97 4.54
C LYS A 152 7.68 13.73 5.73
N PHE A 153 8.22 13.12 6.77
CA PHE A 153 7.48 12.76 7.97
C PHE A 153 6.97 14.01 8.70
N ALA A 154 7.80 15.07 8.75
CA ALA A 154 7.40 16.37 9.28
C ALA A 154 6.16 16.92 8.54
N GLY A 155 6.15 16.84 7.21
CA GLY A 155 5.01 17.28 6.40
C GLY A 155 3.74 16.49 6.68
N LEU A 156 3.82 15.16 6.84
CA LEU A 156 2.66 14.35 7.25
C LEU A 156 2.16 14.74 8.66
N ALA A 157 3.08 14.98 9.60
CA ALA A 157 2.73 15.38 10.96
C ALA A 157 2.01 16.74 11.00
N GLU A 158 2.48 17.72 10.21
CA GLU A 158 1.83 19.01 10.02
C GLU A 158 0.46 18.85 9.36
N ASP A 159 0.36 18.06 8.29
CA ASP A 159 -0.91 17.78 7.62
C ASP A 159 -1.95 17.15 8.57
N ILE A 160 -1.55 16.21 9.43
CA ILE A 160 -2.44 15.61 10.44
C ILE A 160 -2.92 16.65 11.47
N LYS A 161 -2.04 17.58 11.85
CA LYS A 161 -2.35 18.61 12.83
C LYS A 161 -3.32 19.65 12.25
N ASP A 162 -3.07 20.08 11.03
CA ASP A 162 -3.69 21.29 10.47
C ASP A 162 -4.68 21.02 9.33
N ILE A 163 -5.01 19.76 9.02
CA ILE A 163 -6.03 19.42 8.01
C ILE A 163 -7.35 20.16 8.25
N THR A 164 -7.89 20.71 7.18
CA THR A 164 -9.15 21.44 7.12
C THR A 164 -10.22 20.63 6.39
N TYR A 165 -11.49 20.97 6.63
CA TYR A 165 -12.61 20.33 5.95
C TYR A 165 -12.55 20.53 4.42
N ALA A 166 -12.17 21.73 3.97
CA ALA A 166 -11.99 22.02 2.54
C ALA A 166 -10.92 21.14 1.88
N GLN A 167 -9.83 20.81 2.57
CA GLN A 167 -8.82 19.87 2.06
C GLN A 167 -9.37 18.45 1.94
N LEU A 168 -10.19 18.00 2.89
CA LEU A 168 -10.88 16.72 2.80
C LEU A 168 -11.87 16.69 1.61
N LEU A 169 -12.65 17.77 1.42
CA LEU A 169 -13.56 17.91 0.27
C LEU A 169 -12.79 17.78 -1.04
N ASN A 170 -11.69 18.53 -1.17
CA ASN A 170 -10.82 18.48 -2.35
C ASN A 170 -10.27 17.05 -2.59
N PHE A 171 -9.88 16.33 -1.53
CA PHE A 171 -9.49 14.91 -1.66
C PHE A 171 -10.68 14.03 -2.10
N LYS A 172 -11.86 14.19 -1.51
CA LYS A 172 -13.06 13.41 -1.83
C LYS A 172 -13.51 13.60 -3.28
N GLU A 173 -13.48 14.83 -3.77
CA GLU A 173 -13.88 15.20 -5.12
C GLU A 173 -12.90 14.70 -6.17
N ASN A 174 -11.60 14.75 -5.90
CA ASN A 174 -10.60 14.43 -6.92
C ASN A 174 -10.07 13.00 -6.85
N MET A 175 -9.98 12.39 -5.67
CA MET A 175 -9.38 11.04 -5.50
C MET A 175 -10.40 9.93 -5.29
N VAL A 176 -11.54 10.22 -4.65
CA VAL A 176 -12.51 9.20 -4.25
C VAL A 176 -13.58 9.06 -5.32
N GLN A 177 -13.16 8.47 -6.43
CA GLN A 177 -13.97 8.16 -7.61
C GLN A 177 -14.03 6.65 -7.83
N LEU A 178 -15.12 6.17 -8.45
CA LEU A 178 -15.28 4.74 -8.73
C LEU A 178 -14.14 4.21 -9.61
N GLU A 179 -13.73 5.00 -10.62
CA GLU A 179 -12.67 4.62 -11.57
C GLU A 179 -11.30 4.51 -10.90
N ASN A 180 -11.08 5.28 -9.83
CA ASN A 180 -9.86 5.26 -9.03
C ASN A 180 -9.90 4.21 -7.90
N SER A 181 -10.82 3.24 -8.02
CA SER A 181 -11.10 2.25 -6.99
C SER A 181 -11.16 0.84 -7.53
N SER A 182 -10.96 -0.14 -6.65
CA SER A 182 -11.08 -1.56 -6.98
C SER A 182 -11.71 -2.35 -5.84
N LEU A 183 -12.62 -3.25 -6.19
CA LEU A 183 -13.30 -4.15 -5.28
C LEU A 183 -12.74 -5.57 -5.44
N PHE A 184 -12.11 -6.07 -4.40
CA PHE A 184 -11.54 -7.42 -4.35
C PHE A 184 -12.42 -8.31 -3.48
N VAL A 185 -12.96 -9.36 -4.08
CA VAL A 185 -13.81 -10.34 -3.42
C VAL A 185 -13.04 -11.65 -3.36
N ASN A 186 -12.85 -12.16 -2.14
CA ASN A 186 -12.17 -13.42 -1.91
C ASN A 186 -13.08 -14.33 -1.08
N GLY A 187 -13.70 -15.29 -1.73
CA GLY A 187 -14.76 -16.11 -1.17
C GLY A 187 -15.84 -16.44 -2.18
N TYR A 188 -16.73 -17.36 -1.80
CA TYR A 188 -17.92 -17.68 -2.59
C TYR A 188 -18.95 -16.53 -2.57
N ILE A 189 -19.63 -16.32 -3.71
CA ILE A 189 -20.77 -15.43 -3.87
C ILE A 189 -21.91 -16.20 -4.58
N GLU A 190 -23.14 -16.09 -4.08
CA GLU A 190 -24.28 -16.90 -4.54
C GLU A 190 -24.89 -16.39 -5.87
N ASN A 191 -24.96 -15.06 -6.06
CA ASN A 191 -25.69 -14.43 -7.16
C ASN A 191 -24.87 -13.29 -7.80
N GLU A 192 -25.29 -12.88 -9.01
CA GLU A 192 -24.91 -11.59 -9.57
C GLU A 192 -25.33 -10.46 -8.61
N SER A 193 -24.44 -9.50 -8.41
CA SER A 193 -24.58 -8.48 -7.36
C SER A 193 -25.39 -7.29 -7.87
N GLU A 194 -26.70 -7.49 -8.04
CA GLU A 194 -27.62 -6.50 -8.62
C GLU A 194 -27.53 -5.12 -7.94
N ASN A 195 -27.48 -5.06 -6.61
CA ASN A 195 -27.42 -3.76 -5.92
C ASN A 195 -26.09 -3.03 -6.14
N ILE A 196 -24.98 -3.78 -6.28
CA ILE A 196 -23.68 -3.21 -6.61
C ILE A 196 -23.69 -2.69 -8.06
N VAL A 197 -24.20 -3.49 -9.00
CA VAL A 197 -24.28 -3.09 -10.42
C VAL A 197 -25.15 -1.84 -10.59
N GLN A 198 -26.36 -1.84 -10.02
CA GLN A 198 -27.24 -0.68 -10.04
C GLN A 198 -26.60 0.56 -9.39
N PHE A 199 -25.81 0.37 -8.33
CA PHE A 199 -25.07 1.47 -7.72
C PHE A 199 -24.03 2.05 -8.69
N ILE A 200 -23.23 1.20 -9.33
CA ILE A 200 -22.18 1.61 -10.26
C ILE A 200 -22.80 2.33 -11.46
N GLU A 201 -23.85 1.78 -12.07
CA GLU A 201 -24.52 2.38 -13.22
C GLU A 201 -25.16 3.74 -12.89
N LYS A 202 -25.75 3.88 -11.69
CA LYS A 202 -26.35 5.15 -11.25
C LYS A 202 -25.30 6.22 -10.95
N ASN A 203 -24.13 5.83 -10.47
CA ASN A 203 -23.10 6.76 -9.99
C ASN A 203 -21.89 6.86 -10.93
N SER A 204 -21.91 6.16 -12.07
CA SER A 204 -20.93 6.34 -13.12
C SER A 204 -21.16 7.67 -13.81
N LYS A 205 -20.29 8.62 -13.51
CA LYS A 205 -20.13 9.87 -14.26
C LYS A 205 -18.80 9.78 -14.98
N GLU A 206 -18.64 10.51 -16.08
CA GLU A 206 -17.30 10.75 -16.62
C GLU A 206 -16.49 11.46 -15.53
N THR A 207 -15.40 10.84 -15.10
CA THR A 207 -14.47 11.42 -14.14
C THR A 207 -13.15 11.76 -14.82
N ASN A 208 -12.45 12.75 -14.28
CA ASN A 208 -11.15 13.12 -14.81
C ASN A 208 -10.15 12.00 -14.54
N SER A 209 -9.38 11.64 -15.56
CA SER A 209 -8.24 10.75 -15.41
C SER A 209 -7.20 11.38 -14.48
N ILE A 210 -6.74 10.61 -13.48
CA ILE A 210 -5.81 11.07 -12.45
C ILE A 210 -4.43 10.52 -12.71
N GLN A 211 -3.41 11.37 -12.64
CA GLN A 211 -2.00 10.96 -12.60
C GLN A 211 -1.34 11.51 -11.35
N ILE A 212 -0.54 10.70 -10.65
CA ILE A 212 0.28 11.19 -9.53
C ILE A 212 1.41 12.03 -10.12
N VAL A 213 1.57 13.25 -9.61
CA VAL A 213 2.66 14.13 -10.03
C VAL A 213 3.88 13.80 -9.19
N ILE A 214 4.98 13.51 -9.88
CA ILE A 214 6.31 13.43 -9.27
C ILE A 214 7.19 14.55 -9.81
N PRO A 215 7.95 15.25 -8.96
CA PRO A 215 8.98 16.18 -9.41
C PRO A 215 10.09 15.45 -10.16
N GLU A 216 10.84 16.19 -10.98
CA GLU A 216 12.02 15.66 -11.64
C GLU A 216 13.03 15.17 -10.60
N TYR A 217 13.49 13.93 -10.78
CA TYR A 217 14.42 13.25 -9.91
C TYR A 217 15.47 12.56 -10.76
N ASP A 218 16.75 12.77 -10.44
CA ASP A 218 17.85 12.04 -11.06
C ASP A 218 18.23 10.83 -10.19
N PRO A 219 17.85 9.60 -10.57
CA PRO A 219 18.20 8.40 -9.81
C PRO A 219 19.71 8.18 -9.72
N TYR A 220 20.53 8.76 -10.61
CA TYR A 220 21.99 8.63 -10.55
C TYR A 220 22.62 9.44 -9.42
N LEU A 221 21.96 10.48 -8.91
CA LEU A 221 22.47 11.28 -7.79
C LEU A 221 22.18 10.67 -6.42
N GLU A 222 21.35 9.62 -6.37
CA GLU A 222 21.05 8.96 -5.11
C GLU A 222 22.27 8.31 -4.46
N MET A 223 22.40 8.42 -3.15
CA MET A 223 23.48 7.85 -2.37
C MET A 223 22.94 7.08 -1.18
N ASP A 224 23.77 6.19 -0.62
CA ASP A 224 23.45 5.51 0.62
C ASP A 224 23.32 6.50 1.78
N SER A 225 22.48 6.17 2.76
CA SER A 225 22.18 7.04 3.90
C SER A 225 22.21 6.28 5.21
N HIS A 226 23.25 6.50 6.02
CA HIS A 226 23.40 5.83 7.31
C HIS A 226 23.27 6.85 8.44
N LEU A 227 22.25 6.65 9.27
CA LEU A 227 21.87 7.56 10.34
C LEU A 227 22.16 6.92 11.70
N PHE A 228 22.86 7.67 12.55
CA PHE A 228 23.03 7.33 13.96
C PHE A 228 22.36 8.40 14.80
N LYS A 229 21.44 7.99 15.69
CA LYS A 229 20.73 8.92 16.57
C LYS A 229 20.56 8.32 17.97
N PHE A 230 20.40 9.22 18.93
CA PHE A 230 20.05 8.85 20.29
C PHE A 230 18.54 8.92 20.52
N ASP A 231 17.98 7.92 21.19
CA ASP A 231 16.55 7.80 21.51
C ASP A 231 16.33 7.23 22.93
N THR A 232 15.07 6.94 23.29
CA THR A 232 14.70 6.33 24.58
C THR A 232 14.87 4.82 24.61
N VAL A 233 15.04 4.18 23.46
CA VAL A 233 15.20 2.73 23.34
C VAL A 233 16.14 2.43 22.17
N ASP A 234 16.88 1.33 22.27
CA ASP A 234 17.63 0.79 21.15
C ASP A 234 16.68 0.30 20.05
N PHE A 235 16.96 0.69 18.81
CA PHE A 235 16.18 0.23 17.67
C PHE A 235 17.00 0.31 16.37
N GLU A 236 16.83 -0.68 15.51
CA GLU A 236 17.56 -0.80 14.25
C GLU A 236 16.58 -1.07 13.12
N MET A 237 16.78 -0.37 11.99
CA MET A 237 16.01 -0.60 10.77
C MET A 237 16.87 -0.28 9.57
N GLY A 238 16.70 -1.05 8.49
CA GLY A 238 17.30 -0.74 7.21
C GLY A 238 16.29 -0.76 6.08
N CYS A 239 16.68 -0.13 4.98
CA CYS A 239 15.91 -0.07 3.76
C CYS A 239 16.84 -0.19 2.56
N ILE A 240 16.49 -1.04 1.60
CA ILE A 240 17.15 -1.14 0.31
C ILE A 240 16.20 -0.58 -0.74
N ARG A 241 16.65 0.39 -1.53
CA ARG A 241 15.92 0.90 -2.69
C ARG A 241 16.52 0.34 -3.98
N LEU A 242 15.65 -0.03 -4.91
CA LEU A 242 16.01 -0.60 -6.20
C LEU A 242 15.47 0.29 -7.31
N ASN A 243 16.35 1.04 -7.99
CA ASN A 243 15.98 1.90 -9.11
C ASN A 243 16.23 1.18 -10.43
N PHE A 244 15.16 0.92 -11.19
CA PHE A 244 15.21 0.23 -12.48
C PHE A 244 15.43 1.23 -13.62
N ILE A 245 16.64 1.75 -13.74
CA ILE A 245 16.93 2.89 -14.62
C ILE A 245 16.95 2.46 -16.09
N GLY A 246 16.06 3.04 -16.89
CA GLY A 246 15.95 2.74 -18.33
C GLY A 246 15.57 1.28 -18.62
N SER A 247 15.01 0.58 -17.63
CA SER A 247 14.70 -0.83 -17.76
C SER A 247 13.43 -1.06 -18.58
N THR A 248 13.44 -2.10 -19.41
CA THR A 248 12.29 -2.55 -20.20
C THR A 248 11.45 -3.63 -19.51
N ILE A 249 11.77 -3.97 -18.25
CA ILE A 249 11.06 -5.02 -17.51
C ILE A 249 9.74 -4.49 -16.93
N THR A 250 8.74 -5.37 -16.82
CA THR A 250 7.41 -5.02 -16.30
C THR A 250 7.40 -4.83 -14.79
N LEU A 251 6.32 -4.26 -14.24
CA LEU A 251 6.17 -4.10 -12.79
C LEU A 251 6.12 -5.46 -12.07
N GLU A 252 5.48 -6.46 -12.68
CA GLU A 252 5.41 -7.82 -12.13
C GLU A 252 6.80 -8.47 -12.06
N GLU A 253 7.63 -8.25 -13.09
CA GLU A 253 9.03 -8.70 -13.10
C GLU A 253 9.87 -7.98 -12.03
N ARG A 254 9.67 -6.67 -11.82
CA ARG A 254 10.29 -5.92 -10.71
C ARG A 254 9.87 -6.50 -9.37
N TYR A 255 8.58 -6.79 -9.20
CA TYR A 255 8.04 -7.36 -7.97
C TYR A 255 8.58 -8.77 -7.70
N LEU A 256 8.79 -9.57 -8.75
CA LEU A 256 9.42 -10.89 -8.66
C LEU A 256 10.84 -10.78 -8.12
N LEU A 257 11.68 -9.92 -8.73
CA LEU A 257 13.04 -9.66 -8.25
C LEU A 257 13.05 -9.15 -6.81
N LEU A 258 12.14 -8.22 -6.49
CA LEU A 258 11.99 -7.65 -5.15
C LEU A 258 11.71 -8.73 -4.09
N ASN A 259 10.77 -9.64 -4.39
CA ASN A 259 10.43 -10.75 -3.50
C ASN A 259 11.60 -11.71 -3.33
N PHE A 260 12.33 -12.01 -4.41
CA PHE A 260 13.46 -12.92 -4.36
C PHE A 260 14.57 -12.33 -3.49
N ILE A 261 14.98 -11.10 -3.77
CA ILE A 261 16.01 -10.39 -3.02
C ILE A 261 15.62 -10.29 -1.54
N GLY A 262 14.40 -9.83 -1.24
CA GLY A 262 13.94 -9.65 0.13
C GLY A 262 13.93 -10.96 0.92
N VAL A 263 13.35 -12.03 0.35
CA VAL A 263 13.24 -13.31 1.05
C VAL A 263 14.57 -14.02 1.19
N MET A 264 15.50 -13.84 0.25
CA MET A 264 16.85 -14.40 0.32
C MET A 264 17.72 -13.71 1.36
N LEU A 265 17.68 -12.37 1.43
CA LEU A 265 18.49 -11.60 2.38
C LEU A 265 17.93 -11.66 3.81
N PHE A 266 16.61 -11.61 3.96
CA PHE A 266 15.99 -11.28 5.25
C PHE A 266 14.91 -12.26 5.70
N GLY A 267 14.50 -13.19 4.84
CA GLY A 267 13.48 -14.19 5.19
C GLY A 267 12.06 -13.63 5.23
N LYS A 268 11.45 -13.50 6.42
CA LYS A 268 10.01 -13.21 6.58
C LYS A 268 9.69 -11.87 7.26
N ASP A 269 10.64 -11.27 7.96
CA ASP A 269 10.44 -10.01 8.70
C ASP A 269 10.80 -8.79 7.84
N ILE A 270 10.17 -8.69 6.67
CA ILE A 270 10.37 -7.62 5.68
C ILE A 270 9.05 -6.99 5.26
N GLU A 271 9.14 -5.72 4.87
CA GLU A 271 8.11 -5.00 4.14
C GLU A 271 8.60 -4.76 2.72
N LEU A 272 7.89 -5.33 1.76
CA LEU A 272 8.11 -5.10 0.34
C LEU A 272 7.17 -4.00 -0.12
N SER A 273 7.72 -3.00 -0.79
CA SER A 273 6.98 -1.83 -1.22
C SER A 273 7.34 -1.53 -2.67
N MET A 274 6.33 -1.40 -3.53
CA MET A 274 6.56 -1.15 -4.95
C MET A 274 5.39 -0.37 -5.54
N ASP A 275 5.75 0.62 -6.36
CA ASP A 275 4.85 1.28 -7.30
C ASP A 275 5.62 1.65 -8.58
N VAL A 276 4.97 2.42 -9.45
CA VAL A 276 5.54 2.84 -10.74
C VAL A 276 6.85 3.62 -10.56
N PHE A 277 7.02 4.30 -9.42
CA PHE A 277 8.13 5.20 -9.16
C PHE A 277 9.16 4.60 -8.20
N ASP A 278 8.72 4.03 -7.08
CA ASP A 278 9.59 3.61 -5.98
C ASP A 278 9.48 2.12 -5.71
N THR A 279 10.64 1.45 -5.61
CA THR A 279 10.75 0.05 -5.22
C THR A 279 11.72 -0.11 -4.06
N ASN A 280 11.27 -0.71 -2.95
CA ASN A 280 12.09 -0.87 -1.77
C ASN A 280 11.76 -2.09 -0.90
N ILE A 281 12.75 -2.48 -0.09
CA ILE A 281 12.70 -3.53 0.92
C ILE A 281 13.06 -2.89 2.26
N THR A 282 12.11 -2.85 3.19
CA THR A 282 12.38 -2.40 4.57
C THR A 282 12.49 -3.59 5.51
N TYR A 283 13.48 -3.60 6.40
CA TYR A 283 13.75 -4.71 7.33
C TYR A 283 14.12 -4.20 8.72
N ILE A 284 13.78 -4.98 9.76
CA ILE A 284 13.90 -4.57 11.19
C ILE A 284 14.73 -5.57 12.02
N LYS A 285 14.86 -6.82 11.58
CA LYS A 285 15.49 -7.90 12.37
C LYS A 285 16.68 -8.53 11.65
N ALA A 286 17.43 -7.72 10.93
CA ALA A 286 18.65 -8.14 10.26
C ALA A 286 19.79 -7.19 10.61
N PRO A 287 21.04 -7.68 10.68
CA PRO A 287 22.20 -6.84 10.94
C PRO A 287 22.28 -5.67 9.94
N LEU A 288 22.62 -4.48 10.39
CA LEU A 288 22.91 -3.36 9.50
C LEU A 288 24.28 -3.57 8.84
N LYS A 289 24.31 -3.87 7.53
CA LYS A 289 25.52 -4.09 6.73
C LYS A 289 25.25 -3.76 5.26
N GLU A 290 26.31 -3.67 4.46
CA GLU A 290 26.19 -3.37 3.02
C GLU A 290 25.67 -4.56 2.21
N TYR A 291 24.34 -4.65 2.08
CA TYR A 291 23.66 -5.73 1.38
C TYR A 291 23.70 -5.57 -0.14
N LYS A 292 23.87 -4.34 -0.65
CA LYS A 292 23.94 -4.06 -2.10
C LYS A 292 24.97 -4.93 -2.83
N PHE A 293 26.09 -5.25 -2.19
CA PHE A 293 27.15 -6.08 -2.77
C PHE A 293 26.85 -7.59 -2.75
N GLU A 294 25.86 -8.03 -1.96
CA GLU A 294 25.46 -9.43 -1.87
C GLU A 294 24.38 -9.80 -2.89
N ILE A 295 23.60 -8.82 -3.38
CA ILE A 295 22.40 -9.05 -4.20
C ILE A 295 22.69 -9.83 -5.49
N GLU A 296 23.71 -9.44 -6.25
CA GLU A 296 24.07 -10.16 -7.47
C GLU A 296 24.51 -11.61 -7.14
N LYS A 297 25.37 -11.76 -6.13
CA LYS A 297 25.90 -13.06 -5.72
C LYS A 297 24.78 -14.00 -5.28
N ILE A 298 23.83 -13.53 -4.47
CA ILE A 298 22.72 -14.37 -4.02
C ILE A 298 21.83 -14.78 -5.19
N LEU A 299 21.48 -13.86 -6.10
CA LEU A 299 20.59 -14.19 -7.22
C LEU A 299 21.22 -15.22 -8.18
N LEU A 300 22.52 -15.10 -8.46
CA LEU A 300 23.22 -16.03 -9.36
C LEU A 300 23.50 -17.41 -8.73
N SER A 301 23.60 -17.49 -7.41
CA SER A 301 23.84 -18.75 -6.67
C SER A 301 22.60 -19.39 -6.06
N ALA A 302 21.44 -18.74 -6.18
CA ALA A 302 20.19 -19.19 -5.58
C ALA A 302 19.73 -20.56 -6.09
N ASP A 303 19.17 -21.35 -5.18
CA ASP A 303 18.24 -22.43 -5.52
C ASP A 303 16.85 -21.82 -5.76
N ILE A 304 16.60 -21.49 -7.02
CA ILE A 304 15.40 -20.78 -7.47
C ILE A 304 14.13 -21.62 -7.24
N GLU A 305 14.18 -22.93 -7.45
CA GLU A 305 13.02 -23.81 -7.23
C GLU A 305 12.62 -23.89 -5.75
N LYS A 306 13.61 -23.96 -4.85
CA LYS A 306 13.36 -23.90 -3.41
C LYS A 306 12.76 -22.55 -3.00
N LEU A 307 13.24 -21.46 -3.60
CA LEU A 307 12.73 -20.11 -3.33
C LEU A 307 11.29 -19.92 -3.84
N LYS A 308 10.99 -20.39 -5.06
CA LYS A 308 9.64 -20.43 -5.64
C LYS A 308 8.68 -21.16 -4.72
N THR A 309 9.04 -22.38 -4.30
CA THR A 309 8.25 -23.20 -3.39
C THR A 309 7.98 -22.46 -2.07
N LYS A 310 8.99 -21.80 -1.51
CA LYS A 310 8.86 -21.01 -0.29
C LYS A 310 7.90 -19.83 -0.48
N LEU A 311 8.04 -19.04 -1.54
CA LEU A 311 7.18 -17.89 -1.83
C LEU A 311 5.73 -18.31 -2.08
N LEU A 312 5.51 -19.33 -2.91
CA LEU A 312 4.18 -19.90 -3.16
C LEU A 312 3.53 -20.40 -1.86
N SER A 313 4.30 -21.06 -0.98
CA SER A 313 3.79 -21.48 0.33
C SER A 313 3.40 -20.31 1.23
N MET A 314 4.14 -19.19 1.18
CA MET A 314 3.84 -17.97 1.94
C MET A 314 2.57 -17.30 1.43
N HIS A 315 2.39 -17.21 0.11
CA HIS A 315 1.17 -16.68 -0.50
C HIS A 315 -0.05 -17.55 -0.18
N ASN A 316 0.06 -18.87 -0.34
CA ASN A 316 -1.01 -19.80 0.01
C ASN A 316 -1.37 -19.75 1.50
N TYR A 317 -0.36 -19.72 2.37
CA TYR A 317 -0.58 -19.57 3.81
C TYR A 317 -1.36 -18.29 4.12
N THR A 318 -1.02 -17.18 3.47
CA THR A 318 -1.69 -15.89 3.67
C THR A 318 -3.12 -15.91 3.12
N LEU A 319 -3.34 -16.49 1.95
CA LEU A 319 -4.67 -16.66 1.35
C LEU A 319 -5.62 -17.46 2.25
N VAL A 320 -5.14 -18.60 2.77
CA VAL A 320 -5.96 -19.54 3.55
C VAL A 320 -6.13 -19.08 5.00
N ASN A 321 -5.04 -18.68 5.66
CA ASN A 321 -5.03 -18.44 7.11
C ASN A 321 -5.16 -16.95 7.48
N LYS A 322 -4.85 -16.04 6.56
CA LYS A 322 -4.85 -14.59 6.80
C LYS A 322 -5.52 -13.81 5.65
N PRO A 323 -6.76 -14.14 5.27
CA PRO A 323 -7.42 -13.58 4.07
C PRO A 323 -7.52 -12.05 4.07
N TYR A 324 -7.65 -11.40 5.23
CA TYR A 324 -7.57 -9.94 5.33
C TYR A 324 -6.22 -9.37 4.88
N VAL A 325 -5.13 -10.05 5.23
CA VAL A 325 -3.77 -9.65 4.86
C VAL A 325 -3.56 -9.91 3.36
N PHE A 326 -4.06 -11.04 2.86
CA PHE A 326 -4.03 -11.36 1.44
C PHE A 326 -4.76 -10.31 0.60
N ASN A 327 -6.01 -9.96 0.95
CA ASN A 327 -6.75 -8.96 0.20
C ASN A 327 -6.10 -7.56 0.28
N ASN A 328 -5.51 -7.20 1.42
CA ASN A 328 -4.78 -5.93 1.54
C ASN A 328 -3.51 -5.92 0.66
N LEU A 329 -2.78 -7.04 0.58
CA LEU A 329 -1.63 -7.18 -0.32
C LEU A 329 -2.07 -7.06 -1.78
N PHE A 330 -3.06 -7.86 -2.19
CA PHE A 330 -3.57 -7.87 -3.56
C PHE A 330 -4.05 -6.46 -3.96
N SER A 331 -4.88 -5.85 -3.12
CA SER A 331 -5.40 -4.50 -3.40
C SER A 331 -4.30 -3.47 -3.47
N ASN A 332 -3.32 -3.50 -2.56
CA ASN A 332 -2.20 -2.58 -2.60
C ASN A 332 -1.38 -2.76 -3.89
N LEU A 333 -1.12 -3.99 -4.33
CA LEU A 333 -0.43 -4.26 -5.59
C LEU A 333 -1.20 -3.73 -6.80
N THR A 334 -2.52 -3.99 -6.86
CA THR A 334 -3.36 -3.47 -7.95
C THR A 334 -3.42 -1.95 -7.98
N MET A 335 -3.53 -1.28 -6.82
CA MET A 335 -3.49 0.19 -6.74
C MET A 335 -2.14 0.78 -7.16
N ASN A 336 -1.08 -0.02 -7.12
CA ASN A 336 0.25 0.32 -7.59
C ASN A 336 0.55 -0.24 -9.00
N HIS A 337 -0.49 -0.63 -9.75
CA HIS A 337 -0.43 -1.14 -11.12
C HIS A 337 0.34 -2.45 -11.31
N VAL A 338 0.42 -3.28 -10.26
CA VAL A 338 1.03 -4.60 -10.31
C VAL A 338 -0.07 -5.65 -10.42
N ASP A 339 -0.11 -6.38 -11.54
CA ASP A 339 -1.03 -7.50 -11.67
C ASP A 339 -0.51 -8.70 -10.88
N TYR A 340 -1.17 -8.95 -9.74
CA TYR A 340 -0.81 -10.06 -8.86
C TYR A 340 -0.96 -11.44 -9.52
N THR A 341 -1.91 -11.60 -10.46
CA THR A 341 -2.11 -12.87 -11.17
C THR A 341 -0.97 -13.11 -12.15
N ALA A 342 -0.60 -12.08 -12.92
CA ALA A 342 0.55 -12.16 -13.83
C ALA A 342 1.86 -12.37 -13.05
N TYR A 343 2.05 -11.70 -11.91
CA TYR A 343 3.16 -11.97 -11.01
C TYR A 343 3.20 -13.44 -10.55
N LEU A 344 2.08 -14.03 -10.14
CA LEU A 344 2.04 -15.43 -9.73
C LEU A 344 2.39 -16.38 -10.88
N SER A 345 1.93 -16.11 -12.10
CA SER A 345 2.33 -16.87 -13.28
C SER A 345 3.84 -16.79 -13.52
N LEU A 346 4.41 -15.58 -13.48
CA LEU A 346 5.87 -15.39 -13.59
C LEU A 346 6.63 -16.14 -12.49
N LEU A 347 6.14 -16.12 -11.25
CA LEU A 347 6.73 -16.85 -10.14
C LEU A 347 6.74 -18.36 -10.38
N ILE A 348 5.69 -18.92 -10.98
CA ILE A 348 5.58 -20.35 -11.27
C ILE A 348 6.51 -20.75 -12.42
N ASP A 349 6.56 -19.93 -13.47
CA ASP A 349 7.24 -20.27 -14.72
C ASP A 349 8.73 -19.91 -14.73
N CYS A 350 9.19 -19.04 -13.83
CA CYS A 350 10.60 -18.62 -13.82
C CYS A 350 11.56 -19.76 -13.47
N ASP A 351 12.72 -19.75 -14.11
CA ASP A 351 13.85 -20.62 -13.79
C ASP A 351 15.11 -19.79 -13.50
N LYS A 352 16.22 -20.46 -13.20
CA LYS A 352 17.48 -19.79 -12.84
C LYS A 352 18.02 -18.90 -13.95
N ASP A 353 18.00 -19.35 -15.20
CA ASP A 353 18.55 -18.60 -16.31
C ASP A 353 17.67 -17.39 -16.66
N SER A 354 16.36 -17.53 -16.53
CA SER A 354 15.38 -16.46 -16.68
C SER A 354 15.59 -15.36 -15.64
N ILE A 355 15.79 -15.73 -14.36
CA ILE A 355 16.05 -14.75 -13.29
C ILE A 355 17.40 -14.06 -13.47
N ALA A 356 18.46 -14.78 -13.84
CA ALA A 356 19.75 -14.19 -14.12
C ALA A 356 19.68 -13.21 -15.32
N THR A 357 18.94 -13.58 -16.36
CA THR A 357 18.70 -12.72 -17.52
C THR A 357 17.90 -11.49 -17.15
N LEU A 358 16.85 -11.68 -16.34
CA LEU A 358 16.00 -10.59 -15.86
C LEU A 358 16.80 -9.59 -15.04
N TYR A 359 17.64 -10.05 -14.10
CA TYR A 359 18.52 -9.20 -13.32
C TYR A 359 19.48 -8.38 -14.21
N ARG A 360 20.09 -8.98 -15.23
CA ARG A 360 20.96 -8.22 -16.16
C ARG A 360 20.20 -7.16 -16.96
N LYS A 361 18.99 -7.48 -17.44
CA LYS A 361 18.11 -6.54 -18.18
C LYS A 361 17.56 -5.41 -17.29
N SER A 362 17.51 -5.64 -15.98
CA SER A 362 16.87 -4.73 -15.04
C SER A 362 17.67 -3.45 -14.78
N ASN A 363 18.98 -3.43 -15.07
CA ASN A 363 19.87 -2.28 -14.90
C ASN A 363 19.64 -1.55 -13.55
N ILE A 364 19.63 -2.32 -12.47
CA ILE A 364 19.24 -1.81 -11.15
C ILE A 364 20.39 -1.01 -10.55
N LYS A 365 20.11 0.24 -10.21
CA LYS A 365 20.91 0.97 -9.22
C LYS A 365 20.36 0.68 -7.84
N ILE A 366 21.20 0.14 -6.97
CA ILE A 366 20.85 -0.22 -5.60
C ILE A 366 21.46 0.81 -4.66
N THR A 367 20.63 1.36 -3.78
CA THR A 367 21.04 2.22 -2.67
C THR A 367 20.45 1.67 -1.38
N GLU A 368 21.09 1.97 -0.26
CA GLU A 368 20.66 1.48 1.04
C GLU A 368 20.67 2.57 2.11
N ALA A 369 19.75 2.45 3.05
CA ALA A 369 19.71 3.27 4.23
C ALA A 369 19.67 2.42 5.49
N HIS A 370 20.36 2.89 6.52
CA HIS A 370 20.37 2.29 7.84
C HIS A 370 20.06 3.35 8.87
N GLU A 371 19.20 3.02 9.84
CA GLU A 371 19.05 3.83 11.04
C GLU A 371 19.40 3.00 12.27
N LEU A 372 20.30 3.58 13.06
CA LEU A 372 20.73 3.08 14.34
C LEU A 372 20.29 4.05 15.45
N LEU A 373 19.27 3.64 16.20
CA LEU A 373 18.84 4.32 17.42
C LEU A 373 19.52 3.66 18.61
N ARG A 374 20.18 4.49 19.42
CA ARG A 374 20.79 4.06 20.68
C ARG A 374 20.17 4.77 21.87
N GLU A 375 19.89 4.02 22.93
CA GLU A 375 19.41 4.58 24.18
C GLU A 375 20.40 5.62 24.71
N ARG A 376 19.91 6.78 25.13
CA ARG A 376 20.76 7.75 25.85
C ARG A 376 21.11 7.18 27.22
N GLU A 377 22.36 6.75 27.39
CA GLU A 377 22.92 6.60 28.72
C GLU A 377 23.02 7.98 29.38
N TRP A 378 22.08 8.30 30.27
CA TRP A 378 22.26 9.39 31.21
C TRP A 378 23.34 8.95 32.20
N SER A 379 24.60 9.21 31.85
CA SER A 379 25.66 9.17 32.85
C SER A 379 25.49 10.36 33.79
N ALA A 380 24.78 10.10 34.88
CA ALA A 380 24.83 10.89 36.10
C ALA A 380 26.27 10.85 36.64
N ASN A 381 27.08 11.81 36.20
CA ASN A 381 28.35 12.16 36.84
C ASN A 381 28.43 13.69 36.90
N VAL A 382 27.83 14.24 37.97
CA VAL A 382 28.22 15.52 38.57
C VAL A 382 28.92 15.20 39.87
#